data_AF-A0A1B2LZ49-F1
#
_entry.id   AF-A0A1B2LZ49-F1
#
_cell.length_a   1.000
_cell.length_b   1.000
_cell.length_c   1.000
_cell.angle_alpha   90.00
_cell.angle_beta   90.00
_cell.angle_gamma   90.00
#
_symmetry.space_group_name_H-M   'P 1'
#
loop_
_entity.id
_entity.type
_entity.pdbx_description
1 polymer ?
#
loop_
_entity_poly.entity_id
_entity_poly.type
_entity_poly.pdbx_seq_one_letter_code
_entity_poly.pdbx_strand_id
1 'polypeptide(L)'
;MQTPKTHVHHIPAKNNVDSIDVFITWYRDQAFQITIRCWDHAWTAYRGGCGHERLEDYFIECWFEREIKEHLINLFTRPTRCGKREEKWLAQILENMCEHFKNLEVK
;
A
#
# COMPACT_ATOMS: atom_id res chain seq x y z
N MET A 1 -20.71 13.50 11.73
CA MET A 1 -19.73 12.45 11.36
C MET A 1 -18.80 13.04 10.32
N GLN A 2 -17.47 12.88 10.45
CA GLN A 2 -16.56 13.26 9.37
C GLN A 2 -16.57 12.13 8.34
N THR A 3 -16.85 12.46 7.08
CA THR A 3 -16.83 11.51 5.97
C THR A 3 -15.38 11.11 5.70
N PRO A 4 -15.06 9.80 5.66
CA PRO A 4 -13.71 9.37 5.29
C PRO A 4 -13.37 9.89 3.89
N LYS A 5 -12.16 10.44 3.74
CA LYS A 5 -11.67 10.93 2.45
C LYS A 5 -10.81 9.86 1.81
N THR A 6 -11.05 9.63 0.52
CA THR A 6 -10.24 8.73 -0.30
C THR A 6 -9.31 9.54 -1.19
N HIS A 7 -8.03 9.25 -1.11
CA HIS A 7 -6.98 9.78 -1.97
C HIS A 7 -6.57 8.70 -2.97
N VAL A 8 -6.27 9.10 -4.20
CA VAL A 8 -5.89 8.17 -5.27
C VAL A 8 -4.51 8.53 -5.78
N HIS A 9 -3.62 7.55 -5.82
CA HIS A 9 -2.32 7.65 -6.47
C HIS A 9 -2.32 6.83 -7.76
N HIS A 10 -1.97 7.48 -8.86
CA HIS A 10 -1.72 6.81 -10.14
C HIS A 10 -0.21 6.62 -10.30
N ILE A 11 0.23 5.37 -10.22
CA ILE A 11 1.66 5.03 -10.24
C ILE A 11 1.98 4.44 -11.62
N PRO A 12 2.90 5.07 -12.40
CA PRO A 12 3.23 4.59 -13.74
C PRO A 12 3.99 3.25 -13.68
N ALA A 13 3.96 2.53 -14.80
CA ALA A 13 4.67 1.26 -14.94
C ALA A 13 6.18 1.41 -14.66
N LYS A 14 6.75 0.48 -13.88
CA LYS A 14 8.17 0.47 -13.48
C LYS A 14 8.60 -0.94 -13.05
N ASN A 15 9.87 -1.31 -13.25
CA ASN A 15 10.45 -2.55 -12.71
C ASN A 15 9.69 -3.85 -13.05
N ASN A 16 9.15 -3.95 -14.28
CA ASN A 16 8.28 -5.06 -14.73
C ASN A 16 6.93 -5.18 -14.00
N VAL A 17 6.50 -4.10 -13.35
CA VAL A 17 5.13 -3.94 -12.84
C VAL A 17 4.44 -2.92 -13.74
N ASP A 18 3.25 -3.26 -14.20
CA ASP A 18 2.41 -2.34 -14.96
C ASP A 18 1.93 -1.17 -14.09
N SER A 19 1.29 -0.18 -14.71
CA SER A 19 0.70 0.92 -13.94
C SER A 19 -0.33 0.40 -12.94
N ILE A 20 -0.31 0.99 -11.74
CA ILE A 20 -1.24 0.64 -10.65
C ILE A 20 -1.98 1.87 -10.16
N ASP A 21 -3.22 1.65 -9.72
CA ASP A 21 -4.01 2.63 -9.00
C ASP A 21 -4.05 2.25 -7.52
N VAL A 22 -3.72 3.20 -6.65
CA VAL A 22 -3.74 3.01 -5.19
C VAL A 22 -4.77 3.93 -4.58
N PHE A 23 -5.80 3.35 -3.98
CA PHE A 23 -6.89 4.04 -3.30
C PHE A 23 -6.65 3.98 -1.79
N ILE A 24 -6.43 5.12 -1.16
CA ILE A 24 -6.17 5.24 0.27
C ILE A 24 -7.36 5.94 0.92
N THR A 25 -8.08 5.24 1.78
CA THR A 25 -9.15 5.82 2.59
C THR A 25 -8.68 5.92 4.02
N TRP A 26 -8.60 7.15 4.52
CA TRP A 26 -8.20 7.43 5.89
C TRP A 26 -9.44 7.61 6.77
N TYR A 27 -9.47 6.86 7.87
CA TYR A 27 -10.52 6.91 8.87
C TYR A 27 -10.01 7.64 10.13
N ARG A 28 -10.84 7.69 11.17
CA ARG A 28 -10.43 8.22 12.48
C ARG A 28 -9.41 7.29 13.14
N ASP A 29 -8.72 7.81 14.15
CA ASP A 29 -7.82 7.03 15.02
C ASP A 29 -6.69 6.32 14.24
N GLN A 30 -6.23 6.95 13.14
CA GLN A 30 -5.17 6.43 12.27
C GLN A 30 -5.50 5.06 11.66
N ALA A 31 -6.80 4.75 11.58
CA ALA A 31 -7.29 3.58 10.87
C ALA A 31 -7.34 3.87 9.37
N PHE A 32 -7.09 2.85 8.56
CA PHE A 32 -7.04 3.01 7.11
C PHE A 32 -7.59 1.80 6.37
N GLN A 33 -7.99 2.05 5.14
CA GLN A 33 -8.14 1.06 4.09
C GLN A 33 -7.28 1.48 2.90
N ILE A 34 -6.54 0.53 2.35
CA ILE A 34 -5.79 0.71 1.11
C ILE A 34 -6.20 -0.36 0.12
N THR A 35 -6.51 0.05 -1.11
CA THR A 35 -6.78 -0.87 -2.21
C THR A 35 -5.80 -0.60 -3.33
N ILE A 36 -5.06 -1.62 -3.73
CA ILE A 36 -4.16 -1.57 -4.88
C ILE A 36 -4.86 -2.30 -6.02
N ARG A 37 -5.02 -1.63 -7.17
CA ARG A 37 -5.61 -2.20 -8.37
C ARG A 37 -4.58 -2.25 -9.49
N CYS A 38 -4.43 -3.43 -10.09
CA CYS A 38 -3.57 -3.66 -11.24
C CYS A 38 -4.26 -4.67 -12.17
N TRP A 39 -4.48 -4.29 -13.43
CA TRP A 39 -5.26 -5.09 -14.40
C TRP A 39 -6.64 -5.51 -13.83
N ASP A 40 -6.89 -6.83 -13.77
CA ASP A 40 -8.09 -7.48 -13.27
C ASP A 40 -7.96 -7.97 -11.81
N HIS A 41 -6.90 -7.54 -11.10
CA HIS A 41 -6.68 -7.90 -9.70
C HIS A 41 -6.74 -6.67 -8.81
N ALA A 42 -7.23 -6.89 -7.59
CA ALA A 42 -7.24 -5.89 -6.53
C ALA A 42 -6.86 -6.54 -5.20
N TRP A 43 -5.99 -5.88 -4.44
CA TRP A 43 -5.66 -6.26 -3.07
C TRP A 43 -6.09 -5.15 -2.13
N THR A 44 -6.89 -5.51 -1.14
CA THR A 44 -7.36 -4.56 -0.13
C THR A 44 -6.85 -4.96 1.24
N ALA A 45 -6.25 -4.02 1.96
CA ALA A 45 -5.87 -4.17 3.34
C ALA A 45 -6.57 -3.14 4.22
N TYR A 46 -6.83 -3.54 5.47
CA TYR A 46 -7.47 -2.72 6.50
C TYR A 46 -6.65 -2.78 7.79
N ARG A 47 -6.56 -1.65 8.49
CA ARG A 47 -5.94 -1.61 9.83
C ARG A 47 -6.64 -0.58 10.71
N GLY A 48 -6.86 -0.93 11.98
CA GLY A 48 -7.54 -0.07 12.96
C GLY A 48 -6.68 1.00 13.63
N GLY A 49 -5.40 1.12 13.24
CA GLY A 49 -4.45 2.06 13.82
C GLY A 49 -3.02 1.74 13.41
N CYS A 50 -2.28 2.70 12.87
CA CYS A 50 -0.92 2.50 12.37
C CYS A 50 0.16 3.41 12.98
N GLY A 51 -0.19 4.29 13.91
CA GLY A 51 0.78 5.15 14.60
C GLY A 51 1.23 6.39 13.81
N HIS A 52 0.65 6.62 12.63
CA HIS A 52 1.07 7.67 11.69
C HIS A 52 -0.08 8.59 11.34
N GLU A 53 0.21 9.82 10.93
CA GLU A 53 -0.79 10.78 10.45
C GLU A 53 -1.15 10.57 8.97
N ARG A 54 -0.23 9.99 8.19
CA ARG A 54 -0.40 9.64 6.77
C ARG A 54 -0.08 8.17 6.55
N LEU A 55 -0.78 7.57 5.59
CA LEU A 55 -0.54 6.16 5.27
C LEU A 55 0.80 5.97 4.57
N GLU A 56 1.14 6.92 3.71
CA GLU A 56 2.36 6.94 2.92
C GLU A 56 3.59 6.80 3.84
N ASP A 57 3.67 7.64 4.87
CA ASP A 57 4.75 7.63 5.87
C ASP A 57 4.87 6.26 6.55
N TYR A 58 3.74 5.67 6.94
CA TYR A 58 3.70 4.32 7.53
C TYR A 58 4.28 3.25 6.60
N PHE A 59 3.96 3.32 5.30
CA PHE A 59 4.47 2.39 4.29
C PHE A 59 5.97 2.61 4.00
N ILE A 60 6.42 3.86 3.97
CA ILE A 60 7.84 4.21 3.81
C ILE A 60 8.67 3.71 5.00
N GLU A 61 8.22 3.98 6.24
CA GLU A 61 8.89 3.51 7.47
C GLU A 61 9.01 1.97 7.46
N CYS A 62 7.91 1.28 7.18
CA CYS A 62 7.90 -0.18 7.17
C CYS A 62 8.82 -0.77 6.08
N TRP A 63 8.87 -0.15 4.90
CA TRP A 63 9.60 -0.70 3.76
C TRP A 63 11.10 -0.39 3.77
N PHE A 64 11.47 0.88 4.04
CA PHE A 64 12.83 1.37 3.89
C PHE A 64 13.58 1.56 5.21
N GLU A 65 12.89 1.91 6.31
CA GLU A 65 13.56 2.27 7.56
C GLU A 65 13.66 1.07 8.51
N ARG A 66 12.57 0.32 8.63
CA ARG A 66 12.48 -0.84 9.53
C ARG A 66 12.64 -2.18 8.82
N GLU A 67 12.65 -2.18 7.49
CA GLU A 67 12.82 -3.35 6.63
C GLU A 67 11.85 -4.51 6.95
N ILE A 68 10.67 -4.22 7.48
CA ILE A 68 9.61 -5.20 7.82
C ILE A 68 8.66 -5.43 6.63
N LYS A 69 9.22 -5.72 5.46
CA LYS A 69 8.49 -5.82 4.18
C LYS A 69 7.42 -6.91 4.21
N GLU A 70 7.69 -8.03 4.87
CA GLU A 70 6.76 -9.14 5.05
C GLU A 70 5.52 -8.71 5.83
N HIS A 71 5.65 -7.75 6.75
CA HIS A 71 4.49 -7.22 7.47
C HIS A 71 3.52 -6.55 6.49
N LEU A 72 4.02 -5.73 5.56
CA LEU A 72 3.18 -5.07 4.55
C LEU A 72 2.57 -6.07 3.58
N ILE A 73 3.34 -7.05 3.09
CA ILE A 73 2.82 -8.12 2.22
C ILE A 73 1.68 -8.87 2.93
N ASN A 74 1.88 -9.23 4.20
CA ASN A 74 0.90 -9.94 5.02
C ASN A 74 -0.39 -9.15 5.25
N LEU A 75 -0.37 -7.81 5.19
CA LEU A 75 -1.61 -7.03 5.30
C LEU A 75 -2.61 -7.36 4.19
N PHE A 76 -2.10 -7.69 3.00
CA PHE A 76 -2.93 -7.99 1.82
C PHE A 76 -3.15 -9.49 1.63
N THR A 77 -2.24 -10.34 2.10
CA THR A 77 -2.33 -11.79 1.89
C THR A 77 -2.93 -12.54 3.08
N ARG A 78 -2.97 -12.00 4.31
CA ARG A 78 -3.62 -12.72 5.44
C ARG A 78 -5.07 -13.17 5.18
N PRO A 79 -5.93 -12.38 4.51
CA PRO A 79 -7.31 -12.77 4.26
C PRO A 79 -7.46 -13.88 3.20
N THR A 80 -6.47 -14.05 2.33
CA THR A 80 -6.54 -14.90 1.13
C THR A 80 -5.38 -15.89 1.11
N ARG A 81 -5.63 -17.17 0.82
CA ARG A 81 -4.52 -18.12 0.61
C ARG A 81 -3.80 -17.79 -0.70
N CYS A 82 -2.92 -16.79 -0.67
CA CYS A 82 -2.10 -16.38 -1.80
C CYS A 82 -0.98 -17.39 -2.03
N GLY A 83 -0.68 -17.67 -3.30
CA GLY A 83 0.47 -18.50 -3.65
C GLY A 83 1.77 -17.71 -3.60
N LYS A 84 2.92 -18.40 -3.46
CA LYS A 84 4.26 -17.76 -3.47
C LYS A 84 4.53 -16.84 -4.66
N ARG A 85 3.93 -17.14 -5.82
CA ARG A 85 4.03 -16.31 -7.02
C ARG A 85 3.33 -14.96 -6.84
N GLU A 86 2.16 -14.96 -6.23
CA GLU A 86 1.37 -13.76 -5.97
C GLU A 86 2.05 -12.90 -4.90
N GLU A 87 2.57 -13.51 -3.83
CA GLU A 87 3.36 -12.80 -2.82
C GLU A 87 4.58 -12.09 -3.44
N LYS A 88 5.32 -12.77 -4.33
CA LYS A 88 6.46 -12.16 -5.03
C LYS A 88 6.03 -10.97 -5.88
N TRP A 89 4.90 -11.10 -6.59
CA TRP A 89 4.40 -10.02 -7.45
C TRP A 89 3.90 -8.84 -6.61
N LEU A 90 3.17 -9.11 -5.53
CA LEU A 90 2.73 -8.09 -4.59
C LEU A 90 3.91 -7.37 -3.94
N ALA A 91 5.00 -8.07 -3.61
CA ALA A 91 6.21 -7.43 -3.11
C ALA A 91 6.78 -6.41 -4.10
N GLN A 92 6.81 -6.72 -5.41
CA GLN A 92 7.26 -5.77 -6.44
C GLN A 92 6.32 -4.57 -6.59
N ILE A 93 5.00 -4.81 -6.53
CA ILE A 93 3.99 -3.75 -6.52
C ILE A 93 4.19 -2.82 -5.33
N LEU A 94 4.37 -3.37 -4.13
CA LEU A 94 4.58 -2.61 -2.90
C LEU A 94 5.89 -1.82 -2.92
N GLU A 95 6.96 -2.39 -3.50
CA GLU A 95 8.23 -1.69 -3.69
C GLU A 95 8.03 -0.41 -4.52
N ASN A 96 7.44 -0.55 -5.72
CA ASN A 96 7.16 0.59 -6.59
C ASN A 96 6.24 1.62 -5.93
N MET A 97 5.27 1.16 -5.14
CA MET A 97 4.38 2.03 -4.39
C MET A 97 5.12 2.84 -3.32
N CYS A 98 5.95 2.19 -2.51
CA CYS A 98 6.74 2.88 -1.49
C CYS A 98 7.76 3.84 -2.09
N GLU A 99 8.39 3.48 -3.21
CA GLU A 99 9.26 4.39 -3.96
C GLU A 99 8.50 5.62 -4.47
N HIS A 100 7.27 5.43 -4.97
CA HIS A 100 6.43 6.54 -5.40
C HIS A 100 6.11 7.48 -4.23
N PHE A 101 5.67 6.94 -3.09
CA PHE A 101 5.39 7.74 -1.89
C PHE A 101 6.60 8.52 -1.42
N LYS A 102 7.78 7.90 -1.39
CA LYS A 102 9.03 8.57 -1.03
C LYS A 102 9.37 9.74 -1.97
N ASN A 103 9.11 9.59 -3.27
CA ASN A 103 9.32 10.66 -4.24
C ASN A 103 8.31 11.82 -4.13
N LEU A 104 7.14 11.59 -3.51
CA LEU A 104 6.18 12.65 -3.22
C LEU A 104 6.62 13.52 -2.04
N GLU A 105 7.32 12.97 -1.05
CA GLU A 105 7.83 13.74 0.09
C GLU A 105 8.98 14.69 -0.27
N VAL A 106 9.73 14.38 -1.34
CA VAL A 106 10.87 15.18 -1.80
C VAL A 106 10.43 16.39 -2.65
N LYS A 107 9.13 16.52 -2.97
CA LYS A 107 8.56 17.64 -3.74
C LYS A 107 7.81 18.62 -2.86
#